data_AF-A0A7V6VUN9-F1
#
_entry.id   AF-A0A7V6VUN9-F1
#
_cell.length_a   1.000
_cell.length_b   1.000
_cell.length_c   1.000
_cell.angle_alpha   90.00
_cell.angle_beta   90.00
_cell.angle_gamma   90.00
#
_symmetry.space_group_name_H-M   'P 1'
#
loop_
_entity.id
_entity.type
_entity.pdbx_description
1 polymer ?
#
loop_
_entity_poly.entity_id
_entity_poly.type
_entity_poly.pdbx_seq_one_letter_code
_entity_poly.pdbx_strand_id
1 'polypeptide(L)' 'MDYRLARLQDIPGVERLQQRYHASTISEEDRPDGFVTTLFTSEQFRTLIEKERGLAIAVDGDEIIGYAMA' A
#
# COMPACT_ATOMS: atom_id res chain seq x y z
N MET A 1 6.76 12.61 -8.03
CA MET A 1 5.39 12.10 -7.85
C MET A 1 4.75 11.66 -9.17
N ASP A 2 4.52 10.35 -9.30
CA ASP A 2 3.75 9.67 -10.35
C ASP A 2 2.59 8.89 -9.73
N TYR A 3 1.47 8.76 -10.45
CA TYR A 3 0.29 8.02 -9.99
C TYR A 3 -0.15 7.03 -11.05
N ARG A 4 -0.27 5.76 -10.66
CA ARG A 4 -0.63 4.68 -11.60
C ARG A 4 -1.29 3.51 -10.91
N LEU A 5 -1.91 2.64 -11.70
CA LEU A 5 -2.30 1.31 -11.20
C LEU A 5 -1.05 0.53 -10.82
N ALA A 6 -1.14 -0.19 -9.71
CA ALA A 6 -0.10 -1.09 -9.26
C ALA A 6 0.09 -2.25 -10.23
N ARG A 7 1.32 -2.76 -10.27
CA ARG A 7 1.75 -3.96 -10.96
C ARG A 7 2.27 -4.94 -9.92
N LEU A 8 2.42 -6.21 -10.27
CA LEU A 8 2.88 -7.24 -9.33
C LEU A 8 4.23 -6.91 -8.68
N GLN A 9 5.13 -6.24 -9.41
CA GLN A 9 6.43 -5.79 -8.90
C GLN A 9 6.33 -4.74 -7.78
N ASP A 10 5.18 -4.08 -7.63
CA ASP A 10 4.95 -3.03 -6.64
C ASP A 10 4.48 -3.60 -5.29
N ILE A 11 4.01 -4.86 -5.27
CA ILE A 11 3.48 -5.52 -4.06
C ILE A 11 4.45 -5.39 -2.87
N PRO A 12 5.77 -5.63 -3.00
CA PRO A 12 6.69 -5.48 -1.87
C PRO A 12 6.73 -4.05 -1.30
N GLY A 13 6.53 -3.02 -2.13
CA GLY A 13 6.49 -1.63 -1.67
C GLY A 13 5.19 -1.29 -0.93
N VAL A 14 4.05 -1.78 -1.45
CA VAL A 14 2.74 -1.64 -0.80
C VAL A 14 2.72 -2.39 0.53
N GLU A 15 3.29 -3.59 0.59
CA GLU A 15 3.40 -4.38 1.83
C GLU A 15 4.25 -3.67 2.88
N ARG A 16 5.36 -3.04 2.49
CA ARG A 16 6.16 -2.22 3.41
C ARG A 16 5.36 -1.05 3.97
N LEU A 17 4.60 -0.35 3.12
CA LEU A 17 3.75 0.76 3.57
C LEU A 17 2.66 0.31 4.53
N GLN A 18 1.92 -0.77 4.21
CA GLN A 18 0.86 -1.24 5.12
C GLN A 18 1.46 -1.67 6.46
N GLN A 19 2.64 -2.30 6.46
CA GLN A 19 3.31 -2.71 7.70
C GLN A 19 3.81 -1.51 8.51
N ARG A 20 4.29 -0.45 7.85
CA ARG A 20 4.70 0.78 8.54
C ARG A 20 3.53 1.46 9.25
N TYR A 21 2.37 1.55 8.59
CA TYR A 21 1.21 2.29 9.09
C TYR A 21 0.13 1.40 9.71
N HIS A 22 0.44 0.15 10.02
CA HIS A 22 -0.51 -0.73 10.70
C HIS A 22 -0.62 -0.38 12.19
N ALA A 23 -1.82 -0.49 12.76
CA ALA A 23 -2.12 -0.09 14.14
C ALA A 23 -1.17 -0.69 15.20
N SER A 24 -0.61 -1.87 14.93
CA SER A 24 0.32 -2.57 15.84
C SER A 24 1.79 -2.14 15.71
N THR A 25 2.16 -1.42 14.65
CA THR A 25 3.55 -1.15 14.25
C THR A 25 3.82 0.32 13.94
N ILE A 26 2.77 1.11 13.75
CA ILE A 26 2.85 2.55 13.50
C ILE A 26 3.51 3.27 14.67
N SER A 27 4.34 4.27 14.35
CA SER A 27 4.99 5.12 15.34
C SER A 27 3.97 6.02 16.06
N GLU A 28 4.29 6.50 17.27
CA GLU A 28 3.42 7.46 17.97
C GLU A 28 3.33 8.81 17.24
N GLU A 29 4.37 9.18 16.50
CA GLU A 29 4.42 10.41 15.69
C GLU A 29 3.47 10.33 14.48
N ASP A 30 3.43 9.19 13.79
CA ASP A 30 2.61 9.00 12.58
C ASP A 30 1.14 8.66 12.92
N ARG A 31 0.86 8.17 14.14
CA ARG A 31 -0.47 7.69 14.55
C ARG A 31 -1.61 8.71 14.39
N PRO A 32 -1.43 10.01 14.69
CA PRO A 32 -2.46 11.03 14.49
C PRO A 32 -2.88 11.20 13.03
N ASP A 33 -1.99 10.89 12.07
CA ASP A 33 -2.23 11.05 10.64
C ASP A 33 -3.06 9.91 10.04
N GLY A 34 -3.29 8.86 10.82
CA GLY A 34 -4.11 7.71 10.47
C GLY A 34 -3.30 6.42 10.36
N PHE A 35 -4.00 5.30 10.45
CA PHE A 35 -3.42 3.97 10.39
C PHE A 35 -4.37 2.98 9.75
N VAL A 36 -3.83 1.84 9.32
CA VAL A 36 -4.62 0.71 8.85
C VAL A 36 -4.71 -0.36 9.94
N THR A 37 -5.85 -1.04 10.00
CA THR A 37 -6.05 -2.17 10.94
C THR A 37 -6.09 -3.52 10.24
N THR A 38 -6.17 -3.51 8.92
CA THR A 38 -6.35 -4.71 8.11
C THR A 38 -5.15 -4.85 7.19
N LEU A 39 -4.40 -5.93 7.38
CA LEU A 39 -3.31 -6.31 6.51
C LEU A 39 -3.84 -7.18 5.37
N PHE A 40 -3.52 -6.81 4.15
CA PHE A 40 -3.77 -7.63 2.98
C PHE A 40 -2.55 -8.54 2.74
N THR A 41 -2.80 -9.76 2.28
CA THR A 41 -1.74 -10.68 1.87
C THR A 41 -1.31 -10.40 0.43
N SER A 42 -0.11 -10.87 0.06
CA SER A 42 0.40 -10.75 -1.32
C SER A 42 -0.58 -11.33 -2.36
N GLU A 43 -1.26 -12.44 -2.03
CA GLU A 43 -2.27 -13.07 -2.88
C GLU A 43 -3.53 -12.22 -3.04
N GLN A 44 -3.95 -11.52 -1.99
CA GLN A 44 -5.08 -10.58 -2.07
C GLN A 44 -4.70 -9.37 -2.93
N PHE A 45 -3.50 -8.81 -2.76
CA PHE A 45 -3.03 -7.74 -3.64
C PHE A 45 -2.90 -8.18 -5.09
N ARG A 46 -2.38 -9.38 -5.34
CA ARG A 46 -2.32 -9.98 -6.68
C ARG A 46 -3.71 -10.05 -7.31
N THR A 47 -4.71 -10.49 -6.56
CA THR A 47 -6.11 -10.54 -7.01
C THR A 47 -6.63 -9.14 -7.35
N LEU A 48 -6.45 -8.17 -6.45
CA LEU A 48 -6.86 -6.77 -6.67
C LEU A 48 -6.21 -6.17 -7.93
N ILE A 49 -4.93 -6.44 -8.16
CA ILE A 49 -4.17 -5.93 -9.31
C ILE A 49 -4.64 -6.59 -10.61
N GLU A 50 -4.66 -7.93 -10.66
CA GLU A 50 -4.85 -8.67 -11.91
C GLU A 50 -6.32 -8.82 -12.32
N LYS A 51 -7.22 -8.92 -11.34
CA LYS A 51 -8.65 -9.20 -11.60
C LYS A 51 -9.51 -7.96 -11.53
N GLU A 52 -9.21 -7.06 -10.61
CA GLU A 52 -10.12 -5.96 -10.26
C GLU A 52 -9.58 -4.61 -10.73
N ARG A 53 -8.29 -4.50 -11.04
CA ARG A 53 -7.60 -3.22 -11.28
C ARG A 53 -7.85 -2.24 -10.11
N GLY A 54 -8.00 -2.78 -8.91
CA GLY A 54 -8.50 -2.08 -7.72
C GLY A 54 -7.40 -1.53 -6.83
N LEU A 55 -6.14 -1.46 -7.29
CA LEU A 55 -5.02 -0.92 -6.51
C LEU A 55 -4.31 0.20 -7.28
N ALA A 56 -4.47 1.43 -6.80
CA ALA A 56 -3.76 2.61 -7.29
C ALA A 56 -2.63 2.97 -6.32
N ILE A 57 -1.50 3.45 -6.85
CA ILE A 57 -0.32 3.83 -6.06
C ILE A 57 0.18 5.22 -6.44
N ALA A 58 0.78 5.87 -5.43
CA ALA A 58 1.58 7.08 -5.58
C ALA A 58 3.06 6.72 -5.42
N VAL A 59 3.89 7.14 -6.38
CA VAL A 59 5.31 6.84 -6.44
C VAL A 59 6.11 8.14 -6.43
N ASP A 60 7.13 8.24 -5.59
CA ASP A 60 8.12 9.32 -5.64
C ASP A 60 9.52 8.75 -5.87
N GLY A 61 10.07 8.99 -7.06
CA GLY A 61 11.27 8.29 -7.53
C GLY A 61 11.01 6.79 -7.67
N ASP A 62 11.76 5.99 -6.90
CA ASP A 62 11.62 4.52 -6.83
C ASP A 62 10.81 4.07 -5.60
N GLU A 63 10.32 5.01 -4.78
CA GLU A 63 9.59 4.70 -3.54
C GLU A 63 8.08 4.81 -3.74
N ILE A 64 7.35 3.79 -3.28
CA ILE A 64 5.90 3.87 -3.14
C ILE A 64 5.62 4.60 -1.83
N ILE A 65 4.92 5.73 -1.92
CA ILE A 65 4.63 6.61 -0.78
C ILE A 65 3.15 6.59 -0.38
N GLY A 66 2.29 5.95 -1.18
CA GLY A 66 0.87 5.79 -0.85
C GLY A 66 0.18 4.80 -1.78
N TYR A 67 -0.95 4.26 -1.31
CA TYR A 67 -1.82 3.41 -2.11
C TYR A 67 -3.29 3.61 -1.72
N ALA A 68 -4.19 3.35 -2.67
CA ALA A 68 -5.62 3.38 -2.48
C ALA A 68 -6.24 2.13 -3.12
N MET A 69 -7.25 1.58 -2.46
CA MET A 69 -7.98 0.39 -2.89
C MET A 69 -9.44 0.73 -3.12
N ALA A 70 -10.03 0.24 -4.21
CA ALA A 70 -11.44 0.43 -4.57
C ALA A 70 -11.98 -0.77 -5.37
#